data_AF-A0A3B0BPJ4-F1
#
_entry.id   AF-A0A3B0BPJ4-F1
#
_cell.length_a   1.000
_cell.length_b   1.000
_cell.length_c   1.000
_cell.angle_alpha   90.00
_cell.angle_beta   90.00
_cell.angle_gamma   90.00
#
_symmetry.space_group_name_H-M   'P 1'
#
loop_
_entity.id
_entity.type
_entity.pdbx_description
1 polymer ?
#
loop_
_entity_poly.entity_id
_entity_poly.type
_entity_poly.pdbx_seq_one_letter_code
_entity_poly.pdbx_strand_id
1 'polypeptide(L)'
;MTWRDRRDHGSTADEAGGRLARHATASLAGLLAERGMTRKDLAESMGVSPGRVSQILSGDENLTMRSLAAVADALDVKMEISFSEPAAAGCQESPAHRALAKTYR
;
A
#
# COMPACT_ATOMS: atom_id res chain seq x y z
N MET A 1 -31.65 -3.85 31.09
CA MET A 1 -31.17 -2.59 30.47
C MET A 1 -30.15 -2.93 29.39
N THR A 2 -30.52 -2.73 28.13
CA THR A 2 -29.70 -3.07 26.95
C THR A 2 -28.76 -1.92 26.60
N TRP A 3 -27.49 -2.05 26.95
CA TRP A 3 -26.43 -1.24 26.37
C TRP A 3 -25.65 -2.10 25.39
N ARG A 4 -26.08 -2.08 24.12
CA ARG A 4 -25.31 -2.62 23.00
C ARG A 4 -25.41 -1.64 21.84
N ASP A 5 -24.61 -0.59 21.94
CA ASP A 5 -24.19 0.21 20.80
C ASP A 5 -22.65 0.30 20.84
N ARG A 6 -22.01 -0.82 20.51
CA ARG A 6 -20.57 -0.84 20.20
C ARG A 6 -20.49 -0.78 18.69
N ARG A 7 -20.46 0.45 18.17
CA ARG A 7 -20.42 0.73 16.73
C ARG A 7 -19.33 -0.10 16.03
N ASP A 8 -19.71 -0.68 14.89
CA ASP A 8 -18.92 -1.43 13.90
C ASP A 8 -17.82 -0.60 13.17
N HIS A 9 -17.23 0.41 13.82
CA HIS A 9 -16.19 1.23 13.18
C HIS A 9 -14.83 0.51 13.04
N GLY A 10 -14.63 -0.63 13.69
CA GLY A 10 -13.43 -1.46 13.52
C GLY A 10 -13.41 -2.23 12.20
N SER A 11 -14.55 -2.86 11.83
CA SER A 11 -14.61 -3.76 10.66
C SER A 11 -14.24 -3.07 9.36
N THR A 12 -14.70 -1.83 9.14
CA THR A 12 -14.45 -1.14 7.87
C THR A 12 -13.01 -0.65 7.73
N ALA A 13 -12.37 -0.25 8.83
CA ALA A 13 -10.97 0.17 8.85
C ALA A 13 -10.04 -1.05 8.68
N ASP A 14 -10.35 -2.17 9.35
CA ASP A 14 -9.60 -3.42 9.24
C ASP A 14 -9.70 -3.98 7.81
N GLU A 15 -10.89 -3.99 7.21
CA GLU A 15 -11.09 -4.37 5.81
C GLU A 15 -10.37 -3.44 4.82
N ALA A 16 -10.40 -2.13 5.06
CA ALA A 16 -9.69 -1.16 4.23
C ALA A 16 -8.17 -1.35 4.36
N GLY A 17 -7.67 -1.58 5.57
CA GLY A 17 -6.28 -1.91 5.85
C GLY A 17 -5.84 -3.19 5.15
N GLY A 18 -6.65 -4.25 5.23
CA GLY A 18 -6.39 -5.51 4.53
C GLY A 18 -6.33 -5.35 3.01
N ARG A 19 -7.18 -4.51 2.41
CA ARG A 19 -7.10 -4.20 0.97
C ARG A 19 -5.80 -3.46 0.61
N LEU A 20 -5.40 -2.48 1.43
CA LEU A 20 -4.13 -1.75 1.24
C LEU A 20 -2.92 -2.70 1.37
N ALA A 21 -2.92 -3.58 2.36
CA ALA A 21 -1.85 -4.55 2.57
C ALA A 21 -1.70 -5.48 1.37
N ARG A 22 -2.80 -6.03 0.86
CA ARG A 22 -2.81 -6.87 -0.35
C ARG A 22 -2.32 -6.14 -1.59
N HIS A 23 -2.73 -4.87 -1.75
CA HIS A 23 -2.26 -4.06 -2.87
C HIS A 23 -0.75 -3.83 -2.80
N ALA A 24 -0.24 -3.42 -1.64
CA ALA A 24 1.19 -3.21 -1.43
C ALA A 24 2.01 -4.47 -1.68
N THR A 25 1.59 -5.64 -1.17
CA THR A 25 2.33 -6.89 -1.38
C THR A 25 2.26 -7.38 -2.82
N ALA A 26 1.15 -7.16 -3.53
CA ALA A 26 1.05 -7.45 -4.96
C ALA A 26 2.00 -6.56 -5.79
N SER A 27 2.06 -5.25 -5.49
CA SER A 27 3.00 -4.34 -6.14
C SER A 27 4.46 -4.74 -5.89
N LEU A 28 4.80 -5.12 -4.65
CA LEU A 28 6.14 -5.63 -4.31
C LEU A 28 6.46 -6.93 -5.06
N ALA A 29 5.51 -7.86 -5.14
CA ALA A 29 5.70 -9.11 -5.88
C ALA A 29 5.92 -8.87 -7.38
N GLY A 30 5.20 -7.92 -7.97
CA GLY A 30 5.42 -7.47 -9.35
C GLY A 30 6.83 -6.91 -9.56
N LEU A 31 7.27 -6.02 -8.67
CA LEU A 31 8.61 -5.44 -8.71
C LEU A 31 9.71 -6.51 -8.61
N LEU A 32 9.54 -7.50 -7.74
CA LEU A 32 10.50 -8.62 -7.64
C LEU A 32 10.55 -9.43 -8.94
N ALA A 33 9.39 -9.72 -9.54
CA ALA A 33 9.31 -10.45 -10.80
C ALA A 33 9.97 -9.68 -11.95
N GLU A 34 9.74 -8.37 -12.05
CA GLU A 34 10.38 -7.48 -13.04
C GLU A 34 11.90 -7.45 -12.90
N ARG A 35 12.41 -7.54 -11.66
CA ARG A 35 13.85 -7.59 -11.37
C ARG A 35 14.45 -8.99 -11.39
N GLY A 36 13.66 -10.03 -11.68
CA GLY A 36 14.10 -11.42 -11.62
C GLY A 36 14.56 -11.88 -10.24
N MET A 37 14.11 -11.21 -9.18
CA MET A 37 14.48 -11.50 -7.80
C MET A 37 13.51 -12.50 -7.16
N THR A 38 14.07 -13.48 -6.46
CA THR A 38 13.30 -14.41 -5.64
C THR A 38 13.06 -13.86 -4.23
N ARG A 39 12.15 -14.49 -3.48
CA ARG A 39 11.94 -14.17 -2.04
C ARG A 39 13.20 -14.44 -1.21
N LYS A 40 14.05 -15.37 -1.63
CA LYS A 40 15.33 -15.67 -0.97
C LYS A 40 16.30 -14.52 -1.17
N ASP A 41 16.40 -14.00 -2.39
CA ASP A 41 17.27 -12.87 -2.71
C ASP A 41 16.84 -11.61 -1.96
N LEU A 42 15.52 -11.37 -1.85
CA LEU A 42 15.01 -10.28 -1.01
C LEU A 42 15.36 -10.49 0.48
N ALA A 43 15.25 -11.72 0.99
CA ALA A 43 15.59 -12.02 2.38
C ALA A 43 17.08 -11.76 2.66
N GLU A 44 17.95 -12.15 1.73
CA GLU A 44 19.40 -11.89 1.79
C GLU A 44 19.69 -10.39 1.74
N SER A 45 19.07 -9.63 0.84
CA SER A 45 19.23 -8.17 0.75
C SER A 45 18.77 -7.45 2.03
N MET A 46 17.66 -7.91 2.61
CA MET A 46 17.12 -7.37 3.86
C MET A 46 17.88 -7.85 5.11
N GLY A 47 18.75 -8.85 5.01
CA GLY A 47 19.40 -9.48 6.18
C GLY A 47 18.43 -10.18 7.13
N VAL A 48 17.33 -10.75 6.62
CA VAL A 48 16.28 -11.43 7.42
C VAL A 48 16.06 -12.87 6.94
N SER A 49 15.23 -13.62 7.67
CA SER A 49 14.87 -14.98 7.27
C SER A 49 13.89 -15.01 6.07
N PRO A 50 13.93 -16.04 5.20
CA PRO A 50 12.94 -16.21 4.13
C PRO A 50 11.49 -16.31 4.65
N GLY A 51 11.31 -16.83 5.87
CA GLY A 51 10.02 -16.85 6.54
C GLY A 51 9.50 -15.45 6.87
N ARG A 52 10.39 -14.54 7.27
CA ARG A 52 10.03 -13.12 7.51
C ARG A 52 9.57 -12.44 6.23
N VAL A 53 10.25 -12.67 5.11
CA VAL A 53 9.83 -12.15 3.79
C VAL A 53 8.48 -12.72 3.38
N SER A 54 8.26 -14.02 3.59
CA SER A 54 6.97 -14.64 3.28
C SER A 54 5.84 -14.03 4.11
N GLN A 55 6.05 -13.77 5.40
CA GLN A 55 5.08 -13.09 6.26
C GLN A 55 4.76 -11.67 5.76
N ILE A 56 5.77 -10.92 5.33
CA ILE A 56 5.59 -9.57 4.77
C ILE A 56 4.75 -9.65 3.48
N LEU A 57 5.08 -10.57 2.57
CA LEU A 57 4.39 -10.71 1.28
C LEU A 57 3.01 -11.37 1.37
N SER A 58 2.69 -12.05 2.48
CA SER A 58 1.35 -12.60 2.71
C SER A 58 0.27 -11.52 2.85
N GLY A 59 0.63 -10.27 3.18
CA GLY A 59 -0.32 -9.15 3.24
C GLY A 59 -1.40 -9.32 4.30
N ASP A 60 -1.07 -10.05 5.37
CA ASP A 60 -1.92 -10.21 6.55
C ASP A 60 -2.13 -8.86 7.25
N GLU A 61 -3.15 -8.76 8.13
CA GLU A 61 -3.52 -7.52 8.81
C GLU A 61 -2.37 -6.87 9.60
N ASN A 62 -1.33 -7.62 9.94
CA ASN A 62 -0.17 -7.11 10.68
C ASN A 62 0.96 -6.55 9.80
N LEU A 63 0.70 -6.19 8.53
CA LEU A 63 1.69 -5.51 7.69
C LEU A 63 1.94 -4.09 8.20
N THR A 64 3.19 -3.77 8.53
CA THR A 64 3.56 -2.46 9.09
C THR A 64 4.27 -1.57 8.07
N MET A 65 4.14 -0.25 8.27
CA MET A 65 4.92 0.75 7.53
C MET A 65 6.44 0.52 7.63
N ARG A 66 6.91 0.05 8.80
CA ARG A 66 8.32 -0.30 9.01
C ARG A 66 8.76 -1.44 8.08
N SER A 67 7.93 -2.46 7.93
CA SER A 67 8.21 -3.59 7.02
C SER A 67 8.29 -3.11 5.57
N LEU A 68 7.35 -2.27 5.14
CA LEU A 68 7.34 -1.72 3.78
C LEU A 68 8.57 -0.84 3.51
N ALA A 69 8.93 0.03 4.45
CA ALA A 69 10.13 0.87 4.34
C ALA A 69 11.41 0.03 4.27
N ALA A 70 11.53 -1.03 5.07
CA ALA A 70 12.68 -1.93 5.03
C ALA A 70 12.81 -2.67 3.68
N VAL A 71 11.68 -3.07 3.08
CA VAL A 71 11.70 -3.67 1.73
C VAL A 71 12.11 -2.64 0.69
N ALA A 72 11.57 -1.42 0.77
CA ALA A 72 11.89 -0.34 -0.16
C ALA A 72 13.39 0.03 -0.12
N ASP A 73 13.95 0.15 1.08
CA ASP A 73 15.38 0.38 1.32
C ASP A 73 16.24 -0.77 0.76
N ALA A 74 15.90 -2.02 1.05
CA ALA A 74 16.62 -3.20 0.54
C ALA A 74 16.55 -3.39 -0.98
N LEU A 75 15.58 -2.75 -1.65
CA LEU A 75 15.43 -2.79 -3.10
C LEU A 75 15.94 -1.50 -3.79
N ASP A 76 16.43 -0.54 -3.01
CA ASP A 76 16.79 0.81 -3.46
C ASP A 76 15.66 1.45 -4.30
N VAL A 77 14.44 1.43 -3.75
CA VAL A 77 13.25 2.02 -4.36
C VAL A 77 12.57 3.03 -3.45
N LYS A 78 11.91 4.01 -4.07
CA LYS A 78 11.10 4.99 -3.36
C LYS A 78 9.68 4.47 -3.20
N MET A 79 9.17 4.48 -1.96
CA MET A 79 7.76 4.27 -1.66
C MET A 79 7.08 5.61 -1.43
N GLU A 80 5.97 5.87 -2.12
CA GLU A 80 5.14 7.07 -1.94
C GLU A 80 3.72 6.68 -1.55
N ILE A 81 3.09 7.50 -0.70
CA ILE A 81 1.68 7.36 -0.31
C ILE A 81 0.95 8.61 -0.76
N SER A 82 -0.09 8.43 -1.55
CA SER A 82 -1.00 9.48 -2.01
C SER A 82 -2.43 9.15 -1.62
N PHE A 83 -3.22 10.18 -1.34
CA PHE A 83 -4.65 10.07 -1.10
C PHE A 83 -5.37 10.75 -2.27
N SER A 84 -6.35 10.06 -2.83
CA SER A 84 -7.20 10.57 -3.89
C SER A 84 -8.65 10.39 -3.48
N GLU A 85 -9.52 11.30 -3.93
CA GLU A 85 -10.95 11.10 -3.77
C GLU A 85 -11.37 9.82 -4.49
N PRO A 86 -12.20 8.96 -3.87
CA PRO A 86 -12.73 7.80 -4.56
C PRO A 86 -13.50 8.33 -5.76
N ALA A 87 -13.06 7.94 -6.96
CA ALA A 87 -13.68 8.37 -8.20
C ALA A 87 -15.19 8.14 -8.04
N ALA A 88 -15.95 9.24 -7.96
CA ALA A 88 -17.39 9.15 -7.95
C ALA A 88 -17.75 8.29 -9.17
N ALA A 89 -18.49 7.21 -8.94
CA ALA A 89 -19.04 6.44 -10.05
C ALA A 89 -19.97 7.37 -10.84
N GLY A 90 -19.40 8.04 -11.86
CA GLY A 90 -20.07 9.07 -12.64
C GLY A 90 -19.13 10.21 -13.02
N CYS A 91 -18.96 10.39 -14.33
CA CYS A 91 -18.28 11.50 -15.02
C CYS A 91 -16.77 11.34 -15.23
N GLN A 92 -16.41 10.37 -16.09
CA GLN A 92 -15.34 10.64 -17.05
C GLN A 92 -15.85 11.69 -18.04
N GLU A 93 -15.31 12.91 -18.01
CA GLU A 93 -14.87 13.69 -19.19
C GLU A 93 -13.79 14.71 -18.75
N SER A 94 -12.58 14.58 -19.30
CA SER A 94 -11.50 15.59 -19.33
C SER A 94 -11.81 16.66 -20.41
N PRO A 95 -11.05 17.77 -20.60
CA PRO A 95 -10.05 18.47 -19.77
C PRO A 95 -10.23 20.02 -19.79
N ALA A 96 -10.51 20.68 -18.66
CA ALA A 96 -10.65 22.17 -18.61
C ALA A 96 -9.73 22.90 -17.61
N HIS A 97 -8.73 22.24 -17.02
CA HIS A 97 -7.81 22.90 -16.07
C HIS A 97 -6.39 23.15 -16.62
N ARG A 98 -6.23 23.36 -17.94
CA ARG A 98 -4.99 23.90 -18.54
C ARG A 98 -4.92 25.44 -18.54
N ALA A 99 -5.65 26.15 -17.69
CA ALA A 99 -5.62 27.62 -17.74
C ALA A 99 -6.03 28.32 -16.45
N LEU A 100 -5.34 28.13 -15.32
CA LEU A 100 -5.26 29.16 -14.26
C LEU A 100 -3.93 29.11 -13.49
N ALA A 101 -2.81 28.94 -14.20
CA ALA A 101 -1.53 29.47 -13.73
C ALA A 101 -1.38 30.87 -14.34
N LYS A 102 -1.12 31.87 -13.48
CA LYS A 102 -1.16 33.34 -13.69
C LYS A 102 -2.53 33.88 -13.26
N THR A 103 -2.71 34.42 -12.07
CA THR A 103 -2.09 35.67 -11.63
C THR A 103 -2.30 35.82 -10.12
N TYR A 104 -1.23 35.83 -9.33
CA TYR A 104 -1.25 36.54 -8.05
C TYR A 104 -0.22 37.67 -8.17
N ARG A 105 -0.74 38.89 -8.07
CA ARG A 105 0.01 40.14 -8.01
C ARG A 105 0.24 40.48 -6.56
#